data_AF-A0A137SBE1-F1
#
_entry.id   AF-A0A137SBE1-F1
#
_cell.length_a   1.000
_cell.length_b   1.000
_cell.length_c   1.000
_cell.angle_alpha   90.00
_cell.angle_beta   90.00
_cell.angle_gamma   90.00
#
_symmetry.space_group_name_H-M   'P 1'
#
loop_
_entity.id
_entity.type
_entity.pdbx_description
1 polymer ?
#
loop_
_entity_poly.entity_id
_entity_poly.type
_entity_poly.pdbx_seq_one_letter_code
_entity_poly.pdbx_strand_id
1 'polypeptide(L)'
;MVEGDARQALGDLFAKACPDSASEQEIEKARRAPLRAPMVIVGIATPKSHPKVPEVEQLMSAASGMSFLGLALQDAGFGVMWRTGGVAYHPDVLEGLGLKPGETVVGFLYTGTVSVEKPSVPRPATGDFVKVWRGPGRQESW
;
A
#
# COMPACT_ATOMS: atom_id res chain seq x y z
N MET A 1 4.36 11.86 5.18
CA MET A 1 3.26 12.38 4.35
C MET A 1 3.89 13.12 3.18
N VAL A 2 3.37 12.95 1.96
CA VAL A 2 3.93 13.55 0.74
C VAL A 2 2.83 14.38 0.08
N GLU A 3 3.04 15.70 0.00
CA GLU A 3 2.06 16.68 -0.48
C GLU A 3 2.76 17.82 -1.24
N GLY A 4 1.98 18.69 -1.88
CA GLY A 4 2.52 19.81 -2.66
C GLY A 4 3.48 19.33 -3.74
N ASP A 5 4.64 19.99 -3.82
CA ASP A 5 5.71 19.72 -4.79
C ASP A 5 6.55 18.47 -4.46
N ALA A 6 6.43 17.93 -3.24
CA ALA A 6 7.15 16.71 -2.86
C ALA A 6 6.63 15.48 -3.62
N ARG A 7 5.41 15.52 -4.16
CA ARG A 7 4.84 14.43 -4.97
C ARG A 7 5.58 14.26 -6.30
N GLN A 8 6.12 15.34 -6.86
CA GLN A 8 6.94 15.32 -8.07
C GLN A 8 8.26 14.60 -7.78
N ALA A 9 8.91 14.93 -6.66
CA ALA A 9 10.12 14.22 -6.23
C ALA A 9 9.87 12.73 -5.99
N LEU A 10 8.75 12.36 -5.37
CA LEU A 10 8.35 10.95 -5.24
C LEU A 10 8.10 10.31 -6.61
N GLY A 11 7.53 11.06 -7.56
CA GLY A 11 7.34 10.63 -8.94
C GLY A 11 8.67 10.32 -9.63
N ASP A 12 9.66 11.16 -9.44
CA ASP A 12 11.00 10.96 -10.01
C ASP A 12 11.65 9.69 -9.45
N LEU A 13 11.45 9.38 -8.17
CA LEU A 13 11.90 8.09 -7.59
C LEU A 13 11.19 6.90 -8.23
N PHE A 14 9.88 7.00 -8.47
CA PHE A 14 9.12 5.93 -9.12
C PHE A 14 9.54 5.73 -10.58
N ALA A 15 9.90 6.80 -11.28
CA ALA A 15 10.43 6.75 -12.63
C ALA A 15 11.82 6.09 -12.68
N LYS A 16 12.68 6.35 -11.69
CA LYS A 16 13.99 5.68 -11.56
C LYS A 16 13.87 4.19 -11.27
N ALA A 17 12.81 3.78 -10.58
CA ALA A 17 12.55 2.38 -10.28
C ALA A 17 12.00 1.57 -11.47
N CYS A 18 11.83 2.17 -12.64
CA CYS A 18 11.51 1.45 -13.86
C CYS A 18 12.73 0.65 -14.36
N PRO A 19 12.54 -0.56 -14.91
CA PRO A 19 13.64 -1.31 -15.52
C PRO A 19 14.19 -0.58 -16.74
N ASP A 20 15.45 -0.82 -17.09
CA ASP A 20 16.10 -0.21 -18.26
C ASP A 20 15.38 -0.50 -19.60
N SER A 21 14.60 -1.59 -19.65
CA SER A 21 13.77 -1.95 -20.80
C SER A 21 12.42 -1.22 -20.88
N ALA A 22 12.09 -0.39 -19.89
CA ALA A 22 10.84 0.34 -19.86
C ALA A 22 10.77 1.38 -20.98
N SER A 23 9.62 1.45 -21.64
CA SER A 23 9.31 2.50 -22.59
C SER A 23 9.20 3.88 -21.90
N GLU A 24 9.40 4.94 -22.66
CA GLU A 24 9.21 6.31 -22.17
C GLU A 24 7.80 6.53 -21.59
N GLN A 25 6.80 5.88 -22.18
CA GLN A 25 5.42 5.93 -21.68
C GLN A 25 5.27 5.26 -20.31
N GLU A 26 5.96 4.16 -20.05
CA GLU A 26 5.94 3.48 -18.75
C GLU A 26 6.65 4.32 -17.67
N ILE A 27 7.80 4.91 -18.01
CA ILE A 27 8.55 5.81 -17.13
C ILE A 27 7.70 7.03 -16.76
N GLU A 28 7.05 7.67 -17.74
CA GLU A 28 6.19 8.82 -17.48
C GLU A 28 4.94 8.44 -16.67
N LYS A 29 4.37 7.26 -16.91
CA LYS A 29 3.26 6.73 -16.12
C LYS A 29 3.66 6.48 -14.66
N ALA A 30 4.89 6.04 -14.41
CA ALA A 30 5.44 5.88 -13.06
C ALA A 30 5.67 7.25 -12.41
N ARG A 31 6.28 8.20 -13.15
CA ARG A 31 6.52 9.58 -12.71
C ARG A 31 5.24 10.28 -12.27
N ARG A 32 4.17 10.12 -13.04
CA ARG A 32 2.85 10.72 -12.74
C ARG A 32 2.07 9.97 -11.67
N ALA A 33 2.50 8.79 -11.23
CA ALA A 33 1.69 7.98 -10.33
C ALA A 33 1.39 8.69 -9.00
N PRO A 34 2.36 9.29 -8.28
CA PRO A 34 2.13 10.08 -7.05
C PRO A 34 1.18 11.28 -7.23
N LEU A 35 1.10 11.82 -8.44
CA LEU A 35 0.29 13.00 -8.77
C LEU A 35 -1.21 12.71 -8.89
N ARG A 36 -1.62 11.43 -8.84
CA ARG A 36 -3.02 11.00 -8.92
C ARG A 36 -3.88 11.41 -7.72
N ALA A 37 -3.25 11.84 -6.63
CA ALA A 37 -3.92 12.35 -5.45
C ALA A 37 -3.18 13.60 -4.92
N PRO A 38 -3.88 14.53 -4.24
CA PRO A 38 -3.24 15.70 -3.62
C PRO A 38 -2.28 15.32 -2.49
N MET A 39 -2.45 14.13 -1.88
CA MET A 39 -1.60 13.63 -0.81
C MET A 39 -1.33 12.13 -0.98
N VAL A 40 -0.10 11.72 -0.66
CA VAL A 40 0.29 10.30 -0.50
C VAL A 40 0.82 10.08 0.92
N ILE A 41 0.21 9.14 1.64
CA ILE A 41 0.70 8.67 2.94
C ILE A 41 1.47 7.37 2.71
N VAL A 42 2.77 7.41 2.97
CA VAL A 42 3.64 6.22 2.90
C VAL A 42 3.59 5.53 4.26
N GLY A 43 3.14 4.28 4.31
CA GLY A 43 3.27 3.46 5.49
C GLY A 43 4.57 2.68 5.46
N ILE A 44 5.35 2.82 6.53
CA ILE A 44 6.64 2.16 6.72
C ILE A 44 6.50 1.30 7.98
N ALA A 45 6.86 0.02 7.86
CA ALA A 45 7.04 -0.85 9.00
C ALA A 45 8.52 -0.86 9.41
N THR A 46 8.76 -0.69 10.71
CA THR A 46 10.10 -0.75 11.33
C THR A 46 10.12 -1.93 12.30
N PRO A 47 10.15 -3.17 11.79
CA PRO A 47 10.16 -4.36 12.65
C PRO A 47 11.39 -4.36 13.56
N LYS A 48 11.21 -4.86 14.79
CA LYS A 48 12.27 -5.03 15.77
C LYS A 48 12.40 -6.50 16.11
N SER A 49 13.63 -6.98 16.30
CA SER A 49 13.86 -8.34 16.81
C SER A 49 13.18 -8.49 18.16
N HIS A 50 12.31 -9.48 18.29
CA HIS A 50 11.55 -9.73 19.51
C HIS A 50 11.37 -11.24 19.73
N PRO A 51 11.66 -11.76 20.94
CA PRO A 51 11.69 -13.21 21.18
C PRO A 51 10.32 -13.88 21.08
N LYS A 52 9.22 -13.11 21.17
CA LYS A 52 7.85 -13.63 21.17
C LYS A 52 6.96 -13.09 20.04
N VAL A 53 7.47 -12.14 19.26
CA VAL A 53 6.66 -11.44 18.23
C VAL A 53 7.46 -11.46 16.94
N PRO A 54 7.21 -12.47 16.07
CA PRO A 54 7.83 -12.57 14.76
C PRO A 54 7.64 -11.29 13.94
N GLU A 55 8.57 -11.06 13.02
CA GLU A 55 8.54 -9.91 12.11
C GLU A 55 7.24 -9.82 11.31
N VAL A 56 6.71 -10.96 10.83
CA VAL A 56 5.47 -11.00 10.05
C VAL A 56 4.27 -10.42 10.82
N GLU A 57 4.20 -10.61 12.14
CA GLU A 57 3.13 -10.05 12.97
C GLU A 57 3.24 -8.53 13.08
N GLN A 58 4.47 -7.99 13.11
CA GLN A 58 4.74 -6.56 13.16
C GLN A 58 4.40 -5.89 11.82
N LEU A 59 4.74 -6.55 10.70
CA LEU A 59 4.36 -6.12 9.35
C LEU A 59 2.83 -6.08 9.18
N MET A 60 2.14 -7.14 9.59
CA MET A 60 0.67 -7.21 9.54
C MET A 60 0.02 -6.14 10.43
N SER A 61 0.62 -5.84 11.58
CA SER A 61 0.14 -4.76 12.47
C SER A 61 0.24 -3.39 11.80
N ALA A 62 1.37 -3.07 11.17
CA ALA A 62 1.53 -1.83 10.41
C ALA A 62 0.53 -1.72 9.24
N ALA A 63 0.35 -2.81 8.48
CA ALA A 63 -0.62 -2.85 7.39
C ALA A 63 -2.08 -2.73 7.89
N SER A 64 -2.41 -3.33 9.02
CA SER A 64 -3.72 -3.18 9.66
C SER A 64 -3.98 -1.74 10.10
N GLY A 65 -2.97 -1.10 10.71
CA GLY A 65 -3.03 0.33 11.07
C GLY A 65 -3.29 1.25 9.88
N MET A 66 -2.63 0.99 8.74
CA MET A 66 -2.92 1.71 7.50
C MET A 66 -4.36 1.48 7.00
N SER A 67 -4.90 0.28 7.18
CA SER A 67 -6.27 -0.04 6.76
C SER A 67 -7.28 0.75 7.60
N PHE A 68 -7.06 0.84 8.92
CA PHE A 68 -7.87 1.67 9.81
C PHE A 68 -7.75 3.16 9.50
N LEU A 69 -6.55 3.64 9.18
CA LEU A 69 -6.37 5.00 8.70
C LEU A 69 -7.16 5.26 7.41
N GLY A 70 -7.17 4.29 6.49
CA GLY A 70 -7.98 4.36 5.27
C GLY A 70 -9.48 4.48 5.57
N LEU A 71 -10.01 3.68 6.50
CA LEU A 71 -11.41 3.77 6.92
C LEU A 71 -11.72 5.12 7.59
N ALA A 72 -10.82 5.62 8.45
CA ALA A 72 -11.00 6.91 9.12
C ALA A 72 -11.00 8.08 8.11
N LEU A 73 -10.14 8.04 7.10
CA LEU A 73 -10.13 9.04 6.02
C LEU A 73 -11.43 9.00 5.21
N GLN A 74 -11.96 7.80 4.93
CA GLN A 74 -13.25 7.64 4.24
C GLN A 74 -14.42 8.18 5.07
N ASP A 75 -14.46 7.88 6.37
CA ASP A 75 -15.47 8.41 7.29
C ASP A 75 -15.41 9.94 7.38
N ALA A 76 -14.21 10.52 7.32
CA ALA A 76 -13.99 11.96 7.26
C ALA A 76 -14.31 12.59 5.89
N GLY A 77 -14.79 11.81 4.90
CA GLY A 77 -15.22 12.31 3.59
C GLY A 77 -14.15 12.32 2.48
N PHE A 78 -12.99 11.69 2.71
CA PHE A 78 -11.92 11.60 1.71
C PHE A 78 -11.93 10.27 0.95
N GLY A 79 -11.50 10.30 -0.31
CA GLY A 79 -11.18 9.10 -1.07
C GLY A 79 -9.86 8.48 -0.61
N VAL A 80 -9.75 7.16 -0.67
CA VAL A 80 -8.53 6.42 -0.36
C VAL A 80 -8.29 5.33 -1.41
N MET A 81 -7.06 5.25 -1.91
CA MET A 81 -6.61 4.15 -2.75
C MET A 81 -5.25 3.65 -2.25
N TRP A 82 -5.19 2.39 -1.80
CA TRP A 82 -3.94 1.73 -1.41
C TRP A 82 -3.22 1.18 -2.64
N ARG A 83 -1.93 1.48 -2.78
CA ARG A 83 -1.03 0.84 -3.75
C ARG A 83 0.30 0.45 -3.11
N THR A 84 0.91 -0.63 -3.58
CA THR A 84 2.30 -1.01 -3.26
C THR A 84 3.12 -1.03 -4.54
N GLY A 85 2.94 -2.08 -5.38
CA GLY A 85 3.67 -2.28 -6.62
C GLY A 85 5.18 -2.47 -6.39
N GLY A 86 5.93 -2.72 -7.48
CA GLY A 86 7.39 -2.94 -7.40
C GLY A 86 8.16 -1.78 -6.77
N VAL A 87 7.67 -0.55 -6.95
CA VAL A 87 8.25 0.67 -6.36
C VAL A 87 8.31 0.65 -4.83
N ALA A 88 7.41 -0.08 -4.15
CA ALA A 88 7.45 -0.21 -2.69
C ALA A 88 8.67 -0.98 -2.19
N TYR A 89 9.35 -1.72 -3.06
CA TYR A 89 10.47 -2.59 -2.71
C TYR A 89 11.78 -2.19 -3.42
N HIS A 90 11.74 -1.16 -4.27
CA HIS A 90 12.89 -0.77 -5.08
C HIS A 90 13.91 0.02 -4.24
N PRO A 91 15.21 -0.34 -4.25
CA PRO A 91 16.24 0.30 -3.42
C PRO A 91 16.24 1.83 -3.51
N ASP A 92 16.23 2.40 -4.73
CA ASP A 92 16.23 3.85 -4.93
C ASP A 92 15.03 4.57 -4.30
N VAL A 93 13.87 3.90 -4.27
CA VAL A 93 12.66 4.46 -3.65
C VAL A 93 12.79 4.39 -2.13
N LEU A 94 13.31 3.28 -1.60
CA LEU A 94 13.53 3.11 -0.16
C LEU A 94 14.56 4.13 0.36
N GLU A 95 15.67 4.28 -0.36
CA GLU A 95 16.72 5.26 -0.04
C GLU A 95 16.20 6.70 -0.18
N GLY A 96 15.48 7.01 -1.27
CA GLY A 96 14.91 8.33 -1.47
C GLY A 96 13.84 8.73 -0.45
N LEU A 97 13.16 7.75 0.16
CA LEU A 97 12.25 7.94 1.29
C LEU A 97 12.97 7.96 2.66
N GLY A 98 14.28 7.66 2.69
CA GLY A 98 15.09 7.66 3.90
C GLY A 98 14.92 6.44 4.80
N LEU A 99 14.48 5.31 4.26
CA LEU A 99 14.32 4.07 5.03
C LEU A 99 15.69 3.54 5.51
N LYS A 100 15.71 3.03 6.73
CA LYS A 100 16.86 2.36 7.33
C LYS A 100 16.88 0.87 6.98
N PRO A 101 18.05 0.19 7.12
CA PRO A 101 18.11 -1.26 6.99
C PRO A 101 17.09 -1.95 7.91
N GLY A 102 16.31 -2.87 7.34
CA GLY A 102 15.25 -3.60 8.04
C GLY A 102 13.88 -2.91 8.04
N GLU A 103 13.77 -1.66 7.57
CA GLU A 103 12.48 -1.01 7.34
C GLU A 103 11.90 -1.39 5.97
N THR A 104 10.58 -1.44 5.87
CA THR A 104 9.91 -1.75 4.60
C THR A 104 8.66 -0.91 4.39
N VAL A 105 8.36 -0.56 3.15
CA VAL A 105 7.11 0.10 2.80
C VAL A 105 5.99 -0.94 2.77
N VAL A 106 4.99 -0.76 3.64
CA VAL A 106 3.77 -1.59 3.65
C VAL A 106 2.73 -1.08 2.65
N GLY A 107 2.77 0.21 2.28
CA GLY A 107 1.87 0.76 1.28
C GLY A 107 1.98 2.26 1.06
N PHE A 108 1.35 2.71 -0.01
CA PHE A 108 1.10 4.10 -0.36
C PHE A 108 -0.43 4.33 -0.37
N LEU A 109 -0.95 5.11 0.56
CA LEU A 109 -2.33 5.58 0.52
C LEU A 109 -2.39 6.89 -0.25
N TYR A 110 -3.05 6.84 -1.40
CA TYR A 110 -3.42 8.01 -2.17
C TYR A 110 -4.74 8.55 -1.62
N THR A 111 -4.75 9.80 -1.17
CA THR A 111 -5.95 10.39 -0.54
C THR A 111 -6.21 11.83 -0.96
N GLY A 112 -7.48 12.20 -0.96
CA GLY A 112 -7.99 13.51 -1.38
C GLY A 112 -9.49 13.48 -1.65
N THR A 113 -10.04 14.57 -2.17
CA THR A 113 -11.45 14.64 -2.58
C THR A 113 -11.72 13.69 -3.74
N VAL A 114 -12.79 12.91 -3.64
CA VAL A 114 -13.22 11.99 -4.71
C VAL A 114 -13.71 12.80 -5.91
N SER A 115 -13.06 12.63 -7.06
CA SER A 115 -13.49 13.25 -8.32
C SER A 115 -14.40 12.33 -9.15
N VAL A 116 -14.21 11.02 -9.03
CA VAL A 116 -14.99 9.99 -9.71
C VAL A 116 -15.17 8.82 -8.75
N GLU A 117 -16.42 8.42 -8.52
CA GLU A 117 -16.70 7.23 -7.73
C GLU A 117 -16.26 5.96 -8.46
N LYS A 118 -15.64 5.05 -7.72
CA LYS A 118 -15.23 3.76 -8.26
C LYS A 118 -16.48 2.89 -8.47
N PRO A 119 -16.65 2.25 -9.64
CA PRO A 119 -17.73 1.30 -9.84
C PRO A 119 -17.70 0.19 -8.77
N SER A 120 -18.88 -0.27 -8.36
CA SER A 120 -18.98 -1.43 -7.47
C SER A 120 -18.32 -2.64 -8.12
N VAL A 121 -17.42 -3.31 -7.39
CA VAL A 121 -16.82 -4.57 -7.81
C VAL A 121 -17.60 -5.71 -7.17
N PRO A 122 -18.01 -6.74 -7.94
CA PRO A 122 -18.65 -7.92 -7.36
C PRO A 122 -17.81 -8.52 -6.24
N ARG A 123 -18.44 -8.77 -5.09
CA ARG A 123 -17.81 -9.47 -3.97
C ARG A 123 -18.00 -10.98 -4.18
N PRO A 124 -16.95 -11.80 -4.02
CA PRO A 124 -17.10 -13.25 -4.03
C PRO A 124 -18.04 -13.74 -2.92
N ALA A 125 -18.62 -14.92 -3.09
CA ALA A 125 -19.50 -15.50 -2.08
C ALA A 125 -18.68 -15.92 -0.85
N THR A 126 -19.21 -15.70 0.36
CA THR A 126 -18.52 -16.05 1.61
C THR A 126 -18.16 -17.53 1.68
N GLY A 127 -19.03 -18.41 1.18
CA GLY A 127 -18.81 -19.86 1.14
C GLY A 127 -17.60 -20.31 0.30
N ASP A 128 -17.09 -19.47 -0.60
CA ASP A 128 -15.90 -19.78 -1.41
C ASP A 128 -14.61 -19.73 -0.56
N PHE A 129 -14.61 -18.98 0.55
CA PHE A 129 -13.41 -18.71 1.36
C PHE A 129 -13.56 -19.08 2.84
N VAL A 130 -14.80 -19.27 3.32
CA VAL A 130 -15.07 -19.58 4.72
C VAL A 130 -15.46 -21.05 4.87
N LYS A 131 -14.79 -21.72 5.81
CA LYS A 131 -15.13 -23.08 6.24
C LYS A 131 -15.47 -23.08 7.72
N VAL A 132 -16.47 -23.87 8.09
CA VAL A 132 -16.81 -24.07 9.50
C VAL A 132 -16.01 -25.23 10.05
N TRP A 133 -15.25 -24.97 11.11
CA TRP A 133 -14.48 -26.00 11.80
C TRP A 133 -15.38 -26.80 12.75
N ARG A 134 -15.37 -28.13 12.60
CA ARG A 134 -16.16 -29.07 13.43
C ARG A 134 -15.27 -30.03 14.23
N GLY A 135 -13.96 -29.80 14.25
CA GLY A 135 -12.97 -30.63 14.93
C GLY A 135 -11.78 -30.99 14.04
N PRO A 136 -10.78 -31.70 14.58
CA PRO A 136 -9.60 -32.11 13.83
C PRO A 136 -9.98 -32.88 12.56
N GLY A 137 -9.50 -32.41 11.40
CA GLY A 137 -9.80 -33.01 10.09
C GLY A 137 -11.25 -32.83 9.60
N ARG A 138 -12.12 -32.11 10.33
CA ARG A 138 -13.52 -31.91 9.97
C ARG A 138 -13.80 -30.44 9.70
N GLN A 139 -14.07 -30.15 8.43
CA GLN A 139 -14.48 -28.84 7.95
C GLN A 139 -15.65 -29.01 6.98
N GLU A 140 -16.59 -28.07 7.00
CA GLU A 140 -17.68 -27.98 6.03
C GLU A 140 -17.75 -26.57 5.43
N SER A 141 -18.43 -26.44 4.29
CA SER A 141 -18.72 -25.12 3.70
C SER A 141 -19.57 -24.30 4.67
N TRP A 142 -19.33 -23.00 4.72
CA TRP A 142 -20.14 -22.04 5.48
C TRP A 142 -21.60 -22.01 5.04
#